data_AF-A0A0E9MIK0-F1
#
_entry.id   AF-A0A0E9MIK0-F1
#
_cell.length_a   1.000
_cell.length_b   1.000
_cell.length_c   1.000
_cell.angle_alpha   90.00
_cell.angle_beta   90.00
_cell.angle_gamma   90.00
#
_symmetry.space_group_name_H-M   'P 1'
#
loop_
_entity.id
_entity.type
_entity.pdbx_description
1 polymer ?
#
loop_
_entity_poly.entity_id
_entity_poly.type
_entity_poly.pdbx_seq_one_letter_code
_entity_poly.pdbx_strand_id
1 'polypeptide(L)'
;MFKRIPPSLFLLVLVFSFPQPGWTVEAPNGFRDITWGTPLSKLTGMVVADDSGQVKYYRRTGDSLSLGKAELKRISYGFYKDKFYSVLIEFESKANFEKAKTHLLTTYGDTTKIGSAGTSYMWATSDGASISLKYSETTQQGYVFFFNRIVAK
;
A
#
# COMPACT_ATOMS: atom_id res chain seq x y z
N MET A 1 21.13 -30.78 -64.23
CA MET A 1 20.27 -29.60 -64.02
C MET A 1 19.59 -29.76 -62.65
N PHE A 2 20.17 -29.19 -61.60
CA PHE A 2 19.75 -29.39 -60.20
C PHE A 2 18.48 -28.58 -59.87
N LYS A 3 17.47 -29.22 -59.27
CA LYS A 3 16.28 -28.56 -58.70
C LYS A 3 16.17 -28.88 -57.19
N ARG A 4 16.59 -27.89 -56.40
CA ARG A 4 16.22 -27.45 -55.04
C ARG A 4 15.66 -28.47 -54.01
N ILE A 5 16.42 -28.65 -52.92
CA ILE A 5 15.98 -29.14 -51.60
C ILE A 5 15.56 -27.90 -50.77
N PRO A 6 14.45 -27.90 -50.00
CA PRO A 6 14.15 -26.84 -49.04
C PRO A 6 14.73 -27.17 -47.66
N PRO A 7 15.47 -26.26 -46.99
CA PRO A 7 15.84 -26.42 -45.59
C PRO A 7 14.88 -25.61 -44.73
N SER A 8 13.88 -26.27 -44.17
CA SER A 8 13.30 -25.93 -42.85
C SER A 8 13.82 -27.04 -41.94
N LEU A 9 14.55 -26.79 -40.85
CA LEU A 9 14.11 -26.04 -39.70
C LEU A 9 15.37 -25.76 -38.85
N PHE A 10 15.83 -24.51 -38.79
CA PHE A 10 16.84 -24.08 -37.81
C PHE A 10 16.12 -23.90 -36.48
N LEU A 11 16.34 -24.82 -35.53
CA LEU A 11 15.85 -24.69 -34.16
C LEU A 11 16.84 -23.81 -33.38
N LEU A 12 16.61 -22.50 -33.35
CA LEU A 12 17.38 -21.55 -32.56
C LEU A 12 16.77 -21.47 -31.15
N VAL A 13 17.35 -22.17 -30.18
CA VAL A 13 17.04 -21.94 -28.76
C VAL A 13 17.76 -20.66 -28.33
N LEU A 14 17.11 -19.51 -28.50
CA LEU A 14 17.51 -18.28 -27.85
C LEU A 14 17.20 -18.40 -26.36
N VAL A 15 18.22 -18.73 -25.56
CA VAL A 15 18.19 -18.47 -24.13
C VAL A 15 18.26 -16.96 -23.97
N PHE A 16 17.11 -16.30 -24.04
CA PHE A 16 17.00 -14.95 -23.54
C PHE A 16 17.17 -15.02 -22.02
N SER A 17 18.38 -14.73 -21.55
CA SER A 17 18.55 -14.12 -20.23
C SER A 17 17.87 -12.75 -20.28
N PHE A 18 16.53 -12.74 -20.21
CA PHE A 18 15.83 -11.52 -19.84
C PHE A 18 16.32 -11.18 -18.44
N PRO A 19 16.91 -9.99 -18.20
CA PRO A 19 16.97 -9.49 -16.84
C PRO A 19 15.53 -9.53 -16.34
N GLN A 20 15.26 -10.42 -15.39
CA GLN A 20 13.98 -10.43 -14.70
C GLN A 20 13.84 -9.01 -14.14
N PRO A 21 12.80 -8.24 -14.49
CA PRO A 21 12.55 -6.98 -13.80
C PRO A 21 12.45 -7.35 -12.33
N GLY A 22 13.50 -7.04 -11.56
CA GLY A 22 13.39 -7.01 -10.11
C GLY A 22 12.24 -6.07 -9.87
N TRP A 23 11.11 -6.59 -9.39
CA TRP A 23 9.93 -5.81 -9.10
C TRP A 23 10.35 -4.69 -8.16
N THR A 24 10.61 -3.51 -8.73
CA THR A 24 10.86 -2.33 -7.92
C THR A 24 9.47 -1.95 -7.48
N VAL A 25 9.12 -2.39 -6.27
CA VAL A 25 7.83 -2.09 -5.65
C VAL A 25 7.62 -0.60 -5.77
N GLU A 26 6.63 -0.20 -6.56
CA GLU A 26 6.30 1.21 -6.71
C GLU A 26 5.76 1.69 -5.38
N ALA A 27 6.42 2.71 -4.84
CA ALA A 27 6.02 3.28 -3.58
C ALA A 27 4.60 3.84 -3.68
N PRO A 28 3.76 3.71 -2.63
CA PRO A 28 2.50 4.41 -2.63
C PRO A 28 2.79 5.91 -2.73
N ASN A 29 2.35 6.56 -3.81
CA ASN A 29 2.43 8.01 -3.97
C ASN A 29 1.29 8.76 -3.25
N GLY A 30 0.45 8.03 -2.51
CA GLY A 30 -0.71 8.56 -1.83
C GLY A 30 -1.58 7.44 -1.28
N PHE A 31 -2.84 7.77 -1.03
CA PHE A 31 -3.88 6.79 -0.72
C PHE A 31 -5.15 7.15 -1.50
N ARG A 32 -5.65 6.19 -2.28
CA ARG A 32 -6.76 6.38 -3.23
C ARG A 32 -6.44 7.54 -4.19
N ASP A 33 -7.35 8.49 -4.32
CA ASP A 33 -7.28 9.67 -5.18
C ASP A 33 -6.50 10.84 -4.55
N ILE A 34 -5.88 10.66 -3.38
CA ILE A 34 -5.16 11.73 -2.68
C ILE A 34 -3.66 11.44 -2.67
N THR A 35 -2.89 12.27 -3.38
CA THR A 35 -1.42 12.22 -3.39
C THR A 35 -0.83 12.81 -2.12
N TRP A 36 0.31 12.28 -1.65
CA TRP A 36 1.04 12.87 -0.52
C TRP A 36 1.33 14.36 -0.72
N GLY A 37 1.22 15.13 0.35
CA GLY A 37 1.43 16.58 0.34
C GLY A 37 0.23 17.40 -0.14
N THR A 38 -0.85 16.77 -0.60
CA THR A 38 -2.07 17.48 -1.02
C THR A 38 -2.57 18.37 0.13
N PRO A 39 -2.78 19.68 -0.09
CA PRO A 39 -3.34 20.57 0.92
C PRO A 39 -4.77 20.19 1.27
N LEU A 40 -5.13 20.26 2.56
CA LEU A 40 -6.50 20.02 3.03
C LEU A 40 -7.53 20.88 2.30
N SER A 41 -7.18 22.13 1.97
CA SER A 41 -8.06 23.06 1.26
C SER A 41 -8.46 22.63 -0.16
N LYS A 42 -7.74 21.66 -0.76
CA LYS A 42 -8.10 21.09 -2.07
C LYS A 42 -9.04 19.90 -1.96
N LEU A 43 -9.35 19.44 -0.75
CA LEU A 43 -10.14 18.24 -0.50
C LEU A 43 -11.51 18.61 0.04
N THR A 44 -12.52 17.87 -0.40
CA THR A 44 -13.92 18.07 0.01
C THR A 44 -14.39 16.91 0.88
N GLY A 45 -15.40 17.18 1.72
CA GLY A 45 -16.02 16.16 2.57
C GLY A 45 -15.15 15.68 3.74
N MET A 46 -14.06 16.39 4.07
CA MET A 46 -13.20 16.09 5.21
C MET A 46 -13.81 16.64 6.51
N VAL A 47 -14.06 15.74 7.46
CA VAL A 47 -14.66 16.05 8.77
C VAL A 47 -13.63 15.76 9.86
N VAL A 48 -13.37 16.73 10.74
CA VAL A 48 -12.39 16.59 11.83
C VAL A 48 -12.75 15.38 12.70
N ALA A 49 -11.77 14.52 12.93
CA ALA A 49 -11.87 13.36 13.81
C ALA A 49 -10.97 13.50 15.05
N ASP A 50 -9.82 14.14 14.90
CA ASP A 50 -8.91 14.51 15.98
C ASP A 50 -8.13 15.78 15.59
N ASP A 51 -7.87 16.66 16.57
CA ASP A 51 -7.05 17.86 16.39
C ASP A 51 -6.00 17.91 17.49
N SER A 52 -4.77 17.57 17.10
CA SER A 52 -3.60 17.55 17.97
C SER A 52 -2.61 18.68 17.58
N GLY A 53 -3.14 19.82 17.10
CA GLY A 53 -2.36 20.99 16.72
C GLY A 53 -1.73 20.87 15.34
N GLN A 54 -0.43 20.59 15.26
CA GLN A 54 0.27 20.49 13.97
C GLN A 54 -0.15 19.23 13.17
N VAL A 55 -0.66 18.22 13.86
CA VAL A 55 -1.24 17.02 13.25
C VAL A 55 -2.73 17.02 13.51
N LYS A 56 -3.50 16.84 12.44
CA LYS A 56 -4.96 16.70 12.49
C LYS A 56 -5.38 15.47 11.71
N TYR A 57 -6.37 14.75 12.23
CA TYR A 57 -6.96 13.61 11.54
C TYR A 57 -8.39 13.91 11.14
N TYR A 58 -8.75 13.49 9.93
CA TYR A 58 -10.07 13.70 9.34
C TYR A 58 -10.66 12.37 8.88
N ARG A 59 -11.98 12.30 8.83
CA ARG A 59 -12.71 11.28 8.07
C ARG A 59 -13.24 11.90 6.79
N ARG A 60 -13.20 11.15 5.69
CA ARG A 60 -13.81 11.58 4.44
C ARG A 60 -15.25 11.04 4.36
N THR A 61 -16.19 11.92 4.06
CA THR A 61 -17.61 11.57 3.92
C THR A 61 -17.83 10.71 2.69
N GLY A 62 -18.64 9.66 2.81
CA GLY A 62 -18.97 8.76 1.70
C GLY A 62 -17.84 7.80 1.30
N ASP A 63 -16.77 7.74 2.09
CA ASP A 63 -15.61 6.92 1.79
C ASP A 63 -15.92 5.42 1.96
N SER A 64 -15.48 4.59 1.01
CA SER A 64 -15.69 3.14 1.08
C SER A 64 -14.85 2.55 2.22
N LEU A 65 -15.46 1.86 3.17
CA LEU A 65 -14.75 1.20 4.27
C LEU A 65 -14.24 -0.19 3.87
N SER A 66 -13.40 -0.22 2.83
CA SER A 66 -12.76 -1.43 2.32
C SER A 66 -11.29 -1.23 1.94
N LEU A 67 -10.49 -2.29 2.11
CA LEU A 67 -9.13 -2.40 1.59
C LEU A 67 -8.98 -3.76 0.89
N GLY A 68 -9.00 -3.75 -0.43
CA GLY A 68 -9.20 -4.98 -1.20
C GLY A 68 -10.53 -5.63 -0.81
N LYS A 69 -10.45 -6.87 -0.28
CA LYS A 69 -11.62 -7.60 0.24
C LYS A 69 -11.85 -7.42 1.74
N ALA A 70 -10.93 -6.75 2.45
CA ALA A 70 -11.07 -6.53 3.89
C ALA A 70 -12.13 -5.46 4.16
N GLU A 71 -13.01 -5.74 5.12
CA GLU A 71 -13.97 -4.77 5.65
C GLU A 71 -13.29 -3.97 6.76
N LEU A 72 -13.46 -2.65 6.70
CA LEU A 72 -12.80 -1.72 7.61
C LEU A 72 -13.81 -1.14 8.59
N LYS A 73 -13.34 -0.84 9.80
CA LYS A 73 -14.11 -0.11 10.81
C LYS A 73 -13.96 1.39 10.64
N ARG A 74 -12.77 1.85 10.28
CA ARG A 74 -12.45 3.28 10.18
C ARG A 74 -11.30 3.54 9.21
N ILE A 75 -11.36 4.70 8.55
CA ILE A 75 -10.24 5.31 7.85
C ILE A 75 -10.10 6.75 8.38
N SER A 76 -8.90 7.11 8.83
CA SER A 76 -8.54 8.44 9.32
C SER A 76 -7.38 8.99 8.50
N TYR A 77 -7.58 10.15 7.88
CA TYR A 77 -6.62 10.84 7.03
C TYR A 77 -5.84 11.86 7.86
N GLY A 78 -4.53 11.67 8.00
CA GLY A 78 -3.65 12.53 8.78
C GLY A 78 -3.05 13.65 7.93
N PHE A 79 -3.07 14.86 8.48
CA PHE A 79 -2.51 16.08 7.90
C PHE A 79 -1.51 16.68 8.86
N TYR A 80 -0.29 16.94 8.38
CA TYR A 80 0.75 17.65 9.12
C TYR A 80 0.89 19.04 8.50
N LYS A 81 0.68 20.10 9.29
CA LYS A 81 0.64 21.50 8.81
C LYS A 81 -0.25 21.63 7.55
N ASP A 82 -1.46 21.08 7.63
CA ASP A 82 -2.48 21.04 6.56
C ASP A 82 -2.11 20.29 5.27
N LYS A 83 -1.03 19.48 5.28
CA LYS A 83 -0.62 18.64 4.15
C LYS A 83 -0.85 17.15 4.44
N PHE A 84 -1.53 16.47 3.52
CA PHE A 84 -1.83 15.04 3.65
C PHE A 84 -0.55 14.20 3.72
N TYR A 85 -0.38 13.40 4.76
CA TYR A 85 0.86 12.63 4.95
C TYR A 85 0.66 11.21 5.47
N SER A 86 -0.52 10.87 5.99
CA SER A 86 -0.76 9.53 6.54
C SER A 86 -2.22 9.08 6.43
N VAL A 87 -2.42 7.77 6.53
CA VAL A 87 -3.73 7.16 6.68
C VAL A 87 -3.65 6.10 7.77
N LEU A 88 -4.52 6.20 8.77
CA LEU A 88 -4.75 5.15 9.76
C LEU A 88 -6.04 4.42 9.44
N ILE A 89 -5.93 3.14 9.14
CA ILE A 89 -7.04 2.25 8.88
C ILE A 89 -7.18 1.30 10.06
N GLU A 90 -8.40 1.15 10.56
CA GLU A 90 -8.75 0.21 11.63
C GLU A 90 -9.69 -0.85 11.07
N PHE A 91 -9.49 -2.11 11.46
CA PHE A 91 -10.39 -3.21 11.15
C PHE A 91 -10.42 -4.22 12.30
N GLU A 92 -11.41 -5.09 12.27
CA GLU A 92 -11.61 -6.13 13.28
C GLU A 92 -11.56 -7.51 12.64
N SER A 93 -11.25 -8.52 13.45
CA SER A 93 -11.12 -9.94 13.11
C SER A 93 -9.83 -10.34 12.37
N LYS A 94 -9.44 -11.59 12.59
CA LYS A 94 -8.34 -12.27 11.88
C LYS A 94 -8.66 -12.44 10.38
N ALA A 95 -9.93 -12.61 10.03
CA ALA A 95 -10.34 -12.74 8.64
C ALA A 95 -10.04 -11.47 7.83
N ASN A 96 -10.34 -10.28 8.37
CA ASN A 96 -9.99 -9.02 7.69
C ASN A 96 -8.48 -8.77 7.69
N PHE A 97 -7.76 -9.18 8.73
CA PHE A 97 -6.29 -9.15 8.71
C PHE A 97 -5.72 -9.93 7.53
N GLU A 98 -6.14 -11.17 7.33
CA GLU A 98 -5.67 -12.01 6.23
C GLU A 98 -6.01 -11.39 4.86
N LYS A 99 -7.24 -10.88 4.70
CA LYS A 99 -7.65 -10.19 3.46
C LYS A 99 -6.83 -8.93 3.18
N ALA A 100 -6.57 -8.11 4.21
CA ALA A 100 -5.77 -6.89 4.11
C ALA A 100 -4.31 -7.23 3.78
N LYS A 101 -3.75 -8.24 4.45
CA LYS A 101 -2.41 -8.76 4.18
C LYS A 101 -2.27 -9.22 2.73
N THR A 102 -3.19 -10.07 2.25
CA THR A 102 -3.18 -10.54 0.87
C THR A 102 -3.25 -9.39 -0.13
N HIS A 103 -4.10 -8.39 0.13
CA HIS A 103 -4.18 -7.21 -0.72
C HIS A 103 -2.85 -6.44 -0.76
N LEU A 104 -2.27 -6.11 0.41
CA LEU A 104 -1.02 -5.37 0.49
C LEU A 104 0.16 -6.12 -0.13
N LEU A 105 0.27 -7.44 0.07
CA LEU A 105 1.30 -8.28 -0.58
C LEU A 105 1.14 -8.31 -2.10
N THR A 106 -0.10 -8.36 -2.58
CA THR A 106 -0.38 -8.37 -4.02
C THR A 106 -0.07 -7.00 -4.65
N THR A 107 -0.34 -5.91 -3.94
CA THR A 107 -0.13 -4.54 -4.42
C THR A 107 1.32 -4.09 -4.32
N TYR A 108 2.00 -4.39 -3.21
CA TYR A 108 3.32 -3.87 -2.87
C TYR A 108 4.40 -4.95 -2.79
N GLY A 109 4.10 -6.17 -3.23
CA GLY A 109 5.05 -7.27 -3.23
C GLY A 109 5.46 -7.74 -1.84
N ASP A 110 6.54 -8.54 -1.82
CA ASP A 110 7.10 -9.11 -0.60
C ASP A 110 7.63 -8.02 0.35
N THR A 111 7.61 -8.36 1.63
CA THR A 111 7.84 -7.42 2.73
C THR A 111 8.67 -8.05 3.83
N THR A 112 9.30 -7.22 4.64
CA THR A 112 9.91 -7.66 5.88
C THR A 112 8.83 -7.96 6.91
N LYS A 113 8.75 -9.22 7.34
CA LYS A 113 8.00 -9.63 8.53
C LYS A 113 8.69 -9.02 9.75
N ILE A 114 7.96 -8.24 10.54
CA ILE A 114 8.49 -7.63 11.77
C ILE A 114 7.98 -8.43 12.96
N GLY A 115 8.88 -8.89 13.82
CA GLY A 115 8.55 -9.66 15.02
C GLY A 115 8.30 -11.16 14.77
N SER A 116 8.21 -11.92 15.86
CA SER A 116 8.13 -13.39 15.84
C SER A 116 6.74 -13.94 15.53
N ALA A 117 5.67 -13.19 15.83
CA ALA A 117 4.28 -13.68 15.75
C ALA A 117 3.65 -13.61 14.34
N GLY A 118 4.28 -12.94 13.37
CA GLY A 118 3.72 -12.81 12.02
C GLY A 118 2.44 -12.02 11.89
N THR A 119 2.15 -11.18 12.87
CA THR A 119 1.05 -10.24 12.84
C THR A 119 1.50 -8.82 12.49
N SER A 120 2.78 -8.62 12.14
CA SER A 120 3.31 -7.31 11.78
C SER A 120 4.13 -7.38 10.48
N TYR A 121 3.81 -6.49 9.54
CA TYR A 121 4.45 -6.38 8.23
C TYR A 121 4.77 -4.93 7.93
N MET A 122 5.83 -4.67 7.18
CA MET A 122 6.23 -3.31 6.83
C MET A 122 6.84 -3.21 5.43
N TRP A 123 6.25 -2.34 4.61
CA TRP A 123 6.81 -1.93 3.34
C TRP A 123 7.40 -0.54 3.54
N ALA A 124 8.68 -0.36 3.24
CA ALA A 124 9.34 0.93 3.28
C ALA A 124 9.97 1.20 1.92
N THR A 125 9.78 2.41 1.41
CA THR A 125 10.24 2.79 0.08
C THR A 125 11.30 3.89 0.16
N SER A 126 12.14 3.98 -0.87
CA SER A 126 13.26 4.93 -0.92
C SER A 126 12.79 6.40 -0.91
N ASP A 127 11.59 6.66 -1.44
CA ASP A 127 10.93 7.97 -1.48
C ASP A 127 10.26 8.38 -0.15
N GLY A 128 10.46 7.60 0.91
CA GLY A 128 10.03 7.94 2.27
C GLY A 128 8.58 7.61 2.59
N ALA A 129 7.84 6.98 1.67
CA ALA A 129 6.58 6.35 2.01
C ALA A 129 6.79 5.02 2.76
N SER A 130 5.80 4.63 3.54
CA SER A 130 5.80 3.37 4.27
C SER A 130 4.38 2.91 4.55
N ILE A 131 4.24 1.59 4.67
CA ILE A 131 3.01 0.92 5.03
C ILE A 131 3.35 -0.03 6.16
N SER A 132 2.58 -0.02 7.24
CA SER A 132 2.65 -1.06 8.25
C SER A 132 1.29 -1.70 8.45
N LEU A 133 1.27 -3.02 8.56
CA LEU A 133 0.10 -3.81 8.90
C LEU A 133 0.37 -4.46 10.25
N LYS A 134 -0.54 -4.30 11.21
CA LYS A 134 -0.45 -4.92 12.53
C LYS A 134 -1.77 -5.59 12.92
N TYR A 135 -1.71 -6.68 13.66
CA TYR A 135 -2.87 -7.34 14.25
C TYR A 135 -2.59 -7.85 15.65
N SER A 136 -3.56 -7.70 16.55
CA SER A 136 -3.53 -8.21 17.91
C SER A 136 -4.57 -9.32 18.04
N GLU A 137 -4.11 -10.56 18.32
CA GLU A 137 -5.03 -11.67 18.56
C GLU A 137 -5.84 -11.48 19.85
N THR A 138 -5.28 -10.80 20.86
CA THR A 138 -5.92 -10.54 22.15
C THR A 138 -7.11 -9.60 22.04
N THR A 139 -6.96 -8.49 21.29
CA THR A 139 -8.05 -7.50 21.13
C THR A 139 -8.87 -7.73 19.87
N GLN A 140 -8.43 -8.65 18.99
CA GLN A 140 -8.99 -8.89 17.66
C GLN A 140 -9.06 -7.65 16.77
N GLN A 141 -8.16 -6.68 17.02
CA GLN A 141 -8.05 -5.45 16.25
C GLN A 141 -6.80 -5.48 15.38
N GLY A 142 -6.93 -4.92 14.18
CA GLY A 142 -5.81 -4.67 13.30
C GLY A 142 -5.81 -3.27 12.74
N TYR A 143 -4.62 -2.87 12.31
CA TYR A 143 -4.32 -1.53 11.85
C TYR A 143 -3.50 -1.61 10.57
N VAL A 144 -3.85 -0.79 9.58
CA VAL A 144 -2.94 -0.44 8.48
C VAL A 144 -2.58 1.03 8.61
N PHE A 145 -1.29 1.34 8.57
CA PHE A 145 -0.81 2.70 8.62
C PHE A 145 0.03 3.01 7.40
N PHE A 146 -0.47 3.91 6.55
CA PHE A 146 0.29 4.53 5.47
C PHE A 146 0.88 5.83 5.97
N PHE A 147 2.14 6.11 5.65
CA PHE A 147 2.84 7.30 6.12
C PHE A 147 3.94 7.73 5.16
N ASN A 148 4.03 9.03 4.89
CA ASN A 148 5.14 9.64 4.17
C ASN A 148 5.96 10.57 5.08
N ARG A 149 7.19 10.18 5.36
CA ARG A 149 8.10 10.91 6.26
C ARG A 149 8.66 12.20 5.68
N ILE A 150 8.61 12.37 4.36
CA ILE A 150 9.13 13.57 3.70
C ILE A 150 8.16 14.74 3.91
N VAL A 151 6.85 14.47 3.86
CA VAL A 151 5.81 15.48 4.11
C VAL A 151 5.76 15.87 5.59
N ALA A 152 6.00 14.92 6.50
CA ALA A 152 5.94 15.12 7.94
C ALA A 152 7.22 15.75 8.56
N LYS A 153 7.86 16.69 7.86
CA LYS A 153 9.04 17.44 8.34
C LYS A 153 8.66 18.87 8.72
#